data_AF-A0A392VEU2-F1
#
_entry.id   AF-A0A392VEU2-F1
#
_cell.length_a   1.000
_cell.length_b   1.000
_cell.length_c   1.000
_cell.angle_alpha   90.00
_cell.angle_beta   90.00
_cell.angle_gamma   90.00
#
_symmetry.space_group_name_H-M   'P 1'
#
loop_
_entity.id
_entity.type
_entity.pdbx_description
1 polymer ?
#
loop_
_entity_poly.entity_id
_entity_poly.type
_entity_poly.pdbx_seq_one_letter_code
_entity_poly.pdbx_strand_id
1 'polypeptide(L)' 'MARDHQPGRKDEARVERFMRHKPPTFTGGYNPDGA' A
#
# COMPACT_ATOMS: atom_id res chain seq x y z
N MET A 1 -7.54 -0.98 -24.79
CA MET A 1 -8.43 -1.38 -23.68
C MET A 1 -7.97 -0.67 -22.41
N ALA A 2 -8.68 0.36 -21.98
CA ALA A 2 -8.45 0.98 -20.68
C ALA A 2 -8.86 -0.05 -19.63
N ARG A 3 -7.92 -0.50 -18.79
CA ARG A 3 -8.26 -1.36 -17.66
C ARG A 3 -9.15 -0.51 -16.76
N ASP A 4 -10.42 -0.86 -16.60
CA ASP A 4 -11.33 -0.22 -15.65
C ASP A 4 -10.67 -0.17 -14.27
N HIS A 5 -10.02 0.95 -13.98
CA HIS A 5 -9.34 1.22 -12.73
C HIS A 5 -10.37 1.93 -11.88
N GLN A 6 -11.40 1.20 -11.47
CA GLN A 6 -12.36 1.67 -10.49
C GLN A 6 -11.59 1.81 -9.17
N PRO A 7 -11.20 3.03 -8.77
CA PRO A 7 -10.16 3.23 -7.76
C PRO A 7 -10.58 2.61 -6.42
N GLY A 8 -11.81 2.89 -6.01
CA GLY A 8 -12.36 2.44 -4.73
C GLY A 8 -12.26 0.93 -4.49
N ARG A 9 -12.56 0.08 -5.49
CA ARG A 9 -12.55 -1.38 -5.30
C ARG A 9 -11.15 -2.00 -5.31
N LYS A 10 -10.19 -1.37 -5.99
CA LYS A 10 -8.79 -1.81 -5.99
C LYS A 10 -8.09 -1.38 -4.70
N ASP A 11 -8.44 -0.22 -4.18
CA ASP A 11 -7.92 0.28 -2.92
C ASP A 11 -8.44 -0.54 -1.72
N GLU A 12 -9.71 -0.93 -1.73
CA GLU A 12 -10.29 -1.83 -0.72
C GLU A 12 -9.64 -3.21 -0.73
N ALA A 13 -9.49 -3.84 -1.90
CA ALA A 13 -8.78 -5.11 -2.05
C ALA A 13 -7.27 -4.99 -1.69
N ARG A 14 -6.67 -3.82 -1.91
CA ARG A 14 -5.28 -3.53 -1.51
C ARG A 14 -5.15 -3.42 0.00
N VAL A 15 -6.09 -2.77 0.68
CA VAL A 15 -6.15 -2.67 2.14
C VAL A 15 -6.38 -4.04 2.77
N GLU A 16 -7.35 -4.82 2.28
CA GLU A 16 -7.60 -6.18 2.77
C GLU A 16 -6.34 -7.06 2.64
N ARG A 17 -5.68 -7.00 1.47
CA ARG A 17 -4.43 -7.74 1.24
C ARG A 17 -3.28 -7.28 2.13
N PHE A 18 -3.20 -5.98 2.43
CA PHE A 18 -2.20 -5.40 3.33
C PHE A 18 -2.42 -5.81 4.79
N MET A 19 -3.68 -5.88 5.24
CA MET A 19 -4.01 -6.40 6.57
C MET A 19 -3.76 -7.91 6.67
N ARG A 20 -4.13 -8.67 5.64
CA ARG A 20 -3.93 -10.13 5.59
C ARG A 20 -2.47 -10.53 5.51
N HIS A 21 -1.69 -9.81 4.71
CA HIS A 21 -0.26 -9.98 4.60
C HIS A 21 0.41 -8.79 5.27
N LYS A 22 0.56 -8.87 6.60
CA LYS A 22 1.36 -7.89 7.35
C LYS A 22 2.69 -7.74 6.63
N PRO A 23 3.02 -6.56 6.09
CA PRO A 23 4.33 -6.35 5.52
C PRO A 23 5.36 -6.61 6.61
N PRO A 24 6.58 -7.08 6.25
CA PRO A 24 7.68 -6.99 7.20
C PRO A 24 7.73 -5.56 7.72
N THR A 25 7.69 -5.41 9.04
CA THR A 25 7.75 -4.10 9.68
C THR A 25 8.96 -3.39 9.12
N PHE A 26 8.73 -2.25 8.46
CA PHE A 26 9.82 -1.43 7.98
C PHE A 26 10.62 -0.96 9.20
N THR A 27 11.81 -1.52 9.39
CA THR A 27 12.72 -1.22 10.51
C THR A 27 13.74 -0.13 10.15
N GLY A 28 13.73 0.34 8.91
CA GLY A 28 14.47 1.53 8.52
C GLY A 28 13.78 2.75 9.14
N GLY A 29 14.43 3.44 10.06
CA GLY A 29 13.90 4.71 10.57
C GLY A 29 13.68 5.69 9.41
N TYR A 30 12.65 6.54 9.53
CA TYR A 30 12.53 7.70 8.65
C TYR A 30 13.69 8.65 8.95
N ASN A 31 14.48 9.03 7.93
CA ASN A 31 15.51 10.07 8.05
C ASN A 31 14.88 11.42 7.63
N PRO A 32 14.52 12.28 8.60
CA PRO A 32 13.93 13.59 8.29
C PRO A 32 14.94 14.56 7.67
N ASP A 33 16.24 14.32 7.78
CA ASP A 33 17.31 15.22 7.36
C ASP A 33 17.65 15.16 5.85
N GLY A 34 16.93 14.34 5.08
CA GLY A 34 17.20 14.08 3.66
C GLY A 34 16.20 14.69 2.68
N ALA A 35 15.36 15.64 3.11
CA ALA A 35 14.38 16.35 2.29
C ALA A 35 14.88 17.74 1.86
#